data_AF-A0A956BQ70-F1
#
_entry.id   AF-A0A956BQ70-F1
#
_cell.length_a   1.000
_cell.length_b   1.000
_cell.length_c   1.000
_cell.angle_alpha   90.00
_cell.angle_beta   90.00
_cell.angle_gamma   90.00
#
_symmetry.space_group_name_H-M   'P 1'
#
loop_
_entity.id
_entity.type
_entity.pdbx_description
1 polymer ?
#
loop_
_entity_poly.entity_id
_entity_poly.type
_entity_poly.pdbx_seq_one_letter_code
_entity_poly.pdbx_strand_id
1 'polypeptide(L)'
;MPPDPASPGVRLTRLLTTLQGNRQRLDGGAMFGNAPRALWSRWATPDDAHRIPLACRALLVEEPGQVVLCETGIGLCFPPDLRE
;
A
#
# COMPACT_ATOMS: atom_id res chain seq x y z
N MET A 1 -2.32 0.64 -17.05
CA MET A 1 -1.61 0.62 -18.34
C MET A 1 -0.74 1.87 -18.37
N PRO A 2 0.59 1.76 -18.54
CA PRO A 2 1.43 2.94 -18.72
C PRO A 2 1.00 3.67 -20.00
N PRO A 3 1.13 5.02 -20.07
CA PRO A 3 0.78 5.79 -21.25
C PRO A 3 1.67 5.42 -22.45
N ASP A 4 1.09 5.49 -23.66
CA ASP A 4 1.79 5.25 -24.92
C ASP A 4 2.86 6.35 -25.17
N PRO A 5 4.15 5.99 -25.31
CA PRO A 5 5.24 6.95 -25.54
C PRO A 5 5.16 7.70 -26.88
N ALA A 6 4.32 7.27 -27.83
CA ALA A 6 4.18 7.88 -29.16
C ALA A 6 3.05 8.92 -29.27
N SER A 7 2.24 9.10 -28.22
CA SER A 7 1.15 10.09 -28.24
C SER A 7 1.69 11.53 -28.11
N PRO A 8 1.32 12.50 -28.98
CA PRO A 8 1.87 13.86 -28.98
C PRO A 8 1.32 14.77 -27.87
N GLY A 9 1.06 14.22 -26.67
CA GLY A 9 0.52 14.92 -25.51
C GLY A 9 1.48 14.91 -24.32
N VAL A 10 1.63 16.07 -23.68
CA VAL A 10 2.26 16.33 -22.37
C VAL A 10 3.48 15.44 -22.05
N ARG A 11 4.70 15.99 -22.18
CA ARG A 11 5.87 15.41 -21.51
C ARG A 11 5.65 15.47 -19.99
N LEU A 12 5.20 14.36 -19.42
CA LEU A 12 5.19 14.18 -17.97
C LEU A 12 6.64 14.16 -17.51
N THR A 13 7.09 15.25 -16.88
CA THR A 13 8.42 15.34 -16.27
C THR A 13 8.54 14.46 -15.02
N ARG A 14 7.42 13.91 -14.54
CA ARG A 14 7.33 13.05 -13.36
C ARG A 14 6.34 11.93 -13.62
N LEU A 15 6.77 10.69 -13.45
CA LEU A 15 5.92 9.50 -13.45
C LEU A 15 5.76 8.99 -12.01
N LEU A 16 4.51 8.70 -11.62
CA LEU A 16 4.17 8.17 -10.32
C LEU A 16 3.60 6.76 -10.49
N THR A 17 4.32 5.76 -9.98
CA THR A 17 3.91 4.35 -10.05
C THR A 17 3.71 3.80 -8.66
N THR A 18 2.54 3.22 -8.41
CA THR A 18 2.32 2.48 -7.17
C THR A 18 2.86 1.06 -7.29
N LEU A 19 3.85 0.72 -6.46
CA LEU A 19 4.42 -0.62 -6.40
C LEU A 19 3.68 -1.46 -5.38
N GLN A 20 3.41 -2.71 -5.74
CA GLN A 20 2.89 -3.69 -4.79
C GLN A 20 4.01 -4.13 -3.86
N GLY A 21 3.85 -3.89 -2.56
CA GLY A 21 4.69 -4.50 -1.54
C GLY A 21 3.98 -5.65 -0.83
N ASN A 22 4.49 -6.00 0.33
CA ASN A 22 3.95 -7.09 1.12
C ASN A 22 2.58 -6.73 1.74
N ARG A 23 1.92 -7.72 2.33
CA ARG A 23 0.67 -7.55 3.10
C ARG A 23 0.92 -7.90 4.56
N GLN A 24 0.06 -7.38 5.43
CA GLN A 24 0.01 -7.76 6.84
C GLN A 24 -1.43 -7.69 7.34
N ARG A 25 -1.67 -8.30 8.50
CA ARG A 25 -2.94 -8.23 9.22
C ARG A 25 -2.68 -7.64 10.60
N LEU A 26 -3.37 -6.55 10.93
CA LEU A 26 -3.27 -5.90 12.26
C LEU A 26 -4.64 -5.85 12.91
N ASP A 27 -4.67 -5.83 14.24
CA ASP A 27 -5.91 -5.67 15.00
C ASP A 27 -6.67 -4.41 14.53
N GLY A 28 -7.94 -4.59 14.13
CA GLY A 28 -8.76 -3.50 13.60
C GLY A 28 -9.05 -2.42 14.66
N GLY A 29 -9.24 -2.81 15.92
CA GLY A 29 -9.46 -1.87 17.02
C GLY A 29 -8.26 -0.96 17.24
N ALA A 30 -7.05 -1.51 17.24
CA ALA A 30 -5.80 -0.75 17.34
C ALA A 30 -5.62 0.23 16.17
N MET A 31 -6.00 -0.17 14.95
CA MET A 31 -5.86 0.67 13.75
C MET A 31 -6.88 1.82 13.68
N PHE A 32 -8.11 1.60 14.16
CA PHE A 32 -9.19 2.58 14.11
C PHE A 32 -9.42 3.31 15.45
N GLY A 33 -8.67 2.96 16.50
CA GLY A 33 -8.69 3.59 17.81
C GLY A 33 -10.08 3.58 18.45
N ASN A 34 -10.58 4.76 18.79
CA ASN A 34 -11.87 4.91 19.48
C ASN A 34 -13.09 4.69 18.57
N ALA A 35 -12.90 4.49 17.27
CA ALA A 35 -14.03 4.26 16.37
C ALA A 35 -14.69 2.90 16.68
N PRO A 36 -16.03 2.85 16.84
CA PRO A 36 -16.72 1.60 17.11
C PRO A 36 -16.54 0.58 15.99
N ARG A 37 -16.41 -0.71 16.34
CA ARG A 37 -16.28 -1.81 15.36
C ARG A 37 -17.36 -1.80 14.31
N ALA A 38 -18.62 -1.58 14.71
CA ALA A 38 -19.75 -1.52 13.78
C ALA A 38 -19.61 -0.45 12.69
N LEU A 39 -18.81 0.60 12.91
CA LEU A 39 -18.52 1.63 11.93
C LEU A 39 -17.37 1.22 11.01
N TRP A 40 -16.19 0.92 11.57
CA TRP A 40 -15.01 0.69 10.74
C TRP A 40 -15.05 -0.64 9.99
N SER A 41 -15.78 -1.64 10.48
CA SER A 41 -15.93 -2.94 9.80
C SER A 41 -16.69 -2.84 8.47
N ARG A 42 -17.31 -1.69 8.19
CA ARG A 42 -17.94 -1.38 6.90
C ARG A 42 -16.92 -1.07 5.81
N TRP A 43 -15.71 -0.64 6.18
CA TRP A 43 -14.63 -0.31 5.24
C TRP A 43 -13.53 -1.37 5.19
N ALA A 44 -13.30 -2.05 6.32
CA ALA A 44 -12.28 -3.08 6.44
C ALA A 44 -12.87 -4.31 7.13
N THR A 45 -13.15 -5.36 6.37
CA THR A 45 -13.70 -6.62 6.89
C THR A 45 -12.64 -7.30 7.78
N PRO A 46 -12.89 -7.47 9.09
CA PRO A 46 -11.96 -8.17 9.96
C PRO A 46 -12.11 -9.70 9.81
N ASP A 47 -11.04 -10.43 10.13
CA ASP A 47 -11.09 -11.88 10.33
C ASP A 47 -11.63 -12.26 11.73
N ASP A 48 -11.70 -13.56 12.01
CA ASP A 48 -12.17 -14.10 13.29
C ASP A 48 -11.28 -13.69 14.47
N ALA A 49 -10.02 -13.33 14.22
CA ALA A 49 -9.09 -12.78 15.20
C ALA A 49 -9.14 -11.25 15.26
N HIS A 50 -10.17 -10.62 14.68
CA HIS A 50 -10.40 -9.17 14.67
C HIS A 50 -9.38 -8.36 13.88
N ARG A 51 -8.57 -9.00 13.02
CA ARG A 51 -7.54 -8.32 12.24
C ARG A 51 -8.05 -7.88 10.88
N ILE A 52 -7.58 -6.73 10.41
CA ILE A 52 -7.89 -6.18 9.09
C ILE A 52 -6.69 -6.34 8.14
N PRO A 53 -6.92 -6.57 6.84
CA PRO A 53 -5.84 -6.62 5.86
C PRO A 53 -5.27 -5.22 5.57
N LEU A 54 -3.95 -5.10 5.55
CA LEU A 54 -3.25 -3.88 5.18
C LEU A 54 -2.30 -4.15 4.01
N ALA A 55 -2.34 -3.25 3.03
CA ALA A 55 -1.43 -3.27 1.88
C ALA A 55 -0.26 -2.32 2.13
N CYS A 56 0.96 -2.85 2.20
CA CYS A 56 2.17 -2.04 2.35
C CYS A 56 2.70 -1.67 0.97
N ARG A 57 2.09 -0.68 0.32
CA ARG A 57 2.49 -0.23 -1.03
C ARG A 57 3.62 0.78 -0.93
N ALA A 58 4.51 0.76 -1.94
CA ALA A 58 5.50 1.82 -2.13
C ALA A 58 5.07 2.73 -3.29
N LEU A 59 5.57 3.96 -3.27
CA LEU A 59 5.40 4.90 -4.37
C LEU A 59 6.75 5.11 -5.05
N LEU A 60 6.83 4.77 -6.33
CA LEU A 60 7.99 5.04 -7.17
C LEU A 60 7.75 6.35 -7.92
N VAL A 61 8.67 7.29 -7.75
CA VAL A 61 8.70 8.58 -8.45
C VAL A 61 9.88 8.58 -9.38
N GLU A 62 9.62 8.72 -10.68
CA GLU A 62 10.65 8.78 -11.71
C GLU A 62 10.62 10.17 -12.36
N GLU A 63 11.74 10.88 -12.34
CA GLU A 63 11.89 12.21 -12.93
C GLU A 63 13.32 12.43 -13.46
N PRO A 64 13.57 13.44 -14.30
CA PRO A 64 14.90 13.68 -14.86
C PRO A 64 15.99 13.76 -13.78
N GLY A 65 16.95 12.84 -13.84
CA GLY A 65 18.11 12.80 -12.96
C GLY A 65 17.91 12.12 -11.61
N GLN A 66 16.70 11.62 -11.28
CA GLN A 66 16.48 10.92 -10.02
C GLN A 66 15.32 9.91 -10.08
N VAL A 67 15.46 8.85 -9.28
CA VAL A 67 14.40 7.89 -9.01
C VAL A 67 14.26 7.81 -7.49
N VAL A 68 13.08 8.14 -6.99
CA VAL A 68 12.79 8.19 -5.54
C VAL A 68 11.77 7.10 -5.20
N LEU A 69 12.10 6.30 -4.19
CA LEU A 69 11.20 5.31 -3.63
C LEU A 69 10.71 5.79 -2.25
N CYS A 70 9.41 6.04 -2.13
CA CYS A 70 8.78 6.37 -0.87
C CYS A 70 8.20 5.09 -0.24
N GLU A 71 8.56 4.85 1.03
CA GLU A 71 8.27 3.62 1.78
C GLU A 71 8.91 2.36 1.18
N THR A 72 9.15 1.35 2.02
CA THR A 72 9.70 0.05 1.58
C THR A 72 8.91 -1.15 2.14
N GLY A 73 7.68 -0.88 2.59
CA GLY A 73 6.87 -1.85 3.31
C GLY A 73 7.51 -2.26 4.63
N ILE A 74 7.26 -3.48 5.07
CA ILE A 74 7.76 -4.01 6.36
C ILE A 74 8.83 -5.09 6.21
N GLY A 75 9.28 -5.36 4.98
CA GLY A 75 10.33 -6.33 4.69
C GLY A 75 10.04 -7.74 5.21
N LEU A 76 11.07 -8.39 5.77
CA LEU A 76 11.02 -9.76 6.33
C LEU A 76 10.82 -9.76 7.85
N CYS A 77 10.22 -8.71 8.41
CA CYS A 77 10.04 -8.57 9.86
C CYS A 77 9.17 -9.69 10.48
N PHE A 78 8.39 -10.38 9.65
CA PHE A 78 7.60 -11.55 10.07
C PHE A 78 8.25 -12.88 9.65
N PRO A 79 8.20 -13.90 10.54
CA PRO A 79 8.59 -15.25 10.20
C PRO A 79 7.70 -15.79 9.06
N PRO A 80 8.18 -16.77 8.26
CA PRO A 80 7.53 -17.17 7.00
C PRO A 80 6.06 -17.56 7.12
N ASP A 81 5.67 -18.14 8.24
CA ASP A 81 4.31 -18.56 8.61
C ASP A 81 3.34 -17.40 8.84
N LEU A 82 3.83 -16.16 9.03
CA LEU A 82 3.03 -14.97 9.31
C LEU A 82 2.99 -13.98 8.12
N ARG A 83 3.38 -14.39 6.91
CA ARG A 83 3.49 -13.51 5.74
C ARG A 83 2.20 -13.38 4.89
N GLU A 84 1.15 -14.13 5.20
CA GLU A 84 -0.13 -14.17 4.44
C GLU A 84 -1.38 -13.79 5.27
#